data_AF-K5WPU4-F1
#
_entry.id   AF-K5WPU4-F1
#
_cell.length_a   1.000
_cell.length_b   1.000
_cell.length_c   1.000
_cell.angle_alpha   90.00
_cell.angle_beta   90.00
_cell.angle_gamma   90.00
#
_symmetry.space_group_name_H-M   'P 1'
#
loop_
_entity.id
_entity.type
_entity.pdbx_description
1 polymer ?
#
loop_
_entity_poly.entity_id
_entity_poly.type
_entity_poly.pdbx_seq_one_letter_code
_entity_poly.pdbx_strand_id
1 'polypeptide(L)'
;PHKRLMHSINSDIASIQAVLQHLSLERSSLEKSYDAHVSVLSPIRRLPNELLSEIFLSRGHDILFPAETLPSLTNLYDDSLWLILQVCALWRSIALSTPLFW
;
A
#
# COMPACT_ATOMS: atom_id res chain seq x y z
N PRO A 1 36.44 40.84 -11.02
CA PRO A 1 35.30 40.93 -10.07
C PRO A 1 34.19 39.91 -10.36
N HIS A 2 33.51 39.98 -11.52
CA HIS A 2 32.33 39.14 -11.83
C HIS A 2 32.60 37.62 -11.83
N LYS A 3 33.76 37.15 -12.34
CA LYS A 3 34.08 35.71 -12.36
C LYS A 3 34.17 35.06 -10.97
N ARG A 4 34.66 35.80 -9.96
CA ARG A 4 34.77 35.29 -8.58
C ARG A 4 33.40 35.19 -7.91
N LEU A 5 32.53 36.16 -8.16
CA LEU A 5 31.13 36.15 -7.70
C LEU A 5 30.35 34.97 -8.28
N MET A 6 30.46 34.69 -9.58
CA MET A 6 29.84 33.49 -10.17
C MET A 6 30.38 32.20 -9.57
N HIS A 7 31.70 32.11 -9.32
CA HIS A 7 32.28 30.93 -8.67
C HIS A 7 31.73 30.72 -7.25
N SER A 8 31.58 31.79 -6.47
CA SER A 8 30.97 31.73 -5.14
C SER A 8 29.53 31.23 -5.21
N ILE A 9 28.71 31.83 -6.07
CA ILE A 9 27.30 31.45 -6.24
C ILE A 9 27.17 29.99 -6.68
N ASN A 10 27.99 29.53 -7.61
CA ASN A 10 27.98 28.13 -8.04
C ASN A 10 28.40 27.17 -6.92
N SER A 11 29.36 27.56 -6.08
CA SER A 11 29.77 26.79 -4.91
C SER A 11 28.63 26.70 -3.89
N ASP A 12 27.91 27.79 -3.66
CA ASP A 12 26.78 27.83 -2.74
C ASP A 12 25.61 26.98 -3.26
N ILE A 13 25.32 27.04 -4.57
CA ILE A 13 24.33 26.17 -5.22
C ILE A 13 24.71 24.70 -5.05
N ALA A 14 25.97 24.34 -5.30
CA ALA A 14 26.43 22.95 -5.17
C ALA A 14 26.31 22.46 -3.71
N SER A 15 26.64 23.30 -2.74
CA SER A 15 26.50 23.00 -1.31
C SER A 15 25.03 22.76 -0.93
N ILE A 16 24.12 23.65 -1.32
CA ILE A 16 22.69 23.52 -1.03
C ILE A 16 22.11 22.28 -1.70
N GLN A 17 22.51 21.98 -2.95
CA GLN A 17 22.08 20.78 -3.65
C GLN A 17 22.54 19.51 -2.94
N ALA A 18 23.77 19.46 -2.42
CA ALA A 18 24.28 18.33 -1.65
C ALA A 18 23.47 18.11 -0.36
N VAL A 19 23.16 19.19 0.37
CA VAL A 19 22.32 19.11 1.59
C VAL A 19 20.92 18.62 1.25
N LEU A 20 20.32 19.13 0.17
CA LEU A 20 18.99 18.71 -0.28
C LEU A 20 18.98 17.22 -0.66
N GLN A 21 20.00 16.76 -1.39
CA GLN A 21 20.14 15.35 -1.74
C GLN A 21 20.26 14.46 -0.50
N HIS A 22 21.09 14.85 0.46
CA HIS A 22 21.25 14.13 1.73
C HIS A 22 19.91 14.01 2.48
N LEU A 23 19.22 15.13 2.71
CA LEU A 23 17.93 15.14 3.42
C LEU A 23 16.84 14.36 2.68
N SER A 24 16.84 14.38 1.34
CA SER A 24 15.90 13.61 0.52
C SER A 24 16.11 12.09 0.70
N LEU A 25 17.37 11.65 0.71
CA LEU A 25 17.72 10.24 0.97
C LEU A 25 17.31 9.82 2.38
N GLU A 26 17.58 10.66 3.38
CA GLU A 26 17.21 10.42 4.78
C GLU A 26 15.70 10.31 4.93
N ARG A 27 14.94 11.25 4.33
CA ARG A 27 13.47 11.19 4.30
C ARG A 27 12.98 9.89 3.67
N SER A 28 13.53 9.49 2.52
CA SER A 28 13.10 8.25 1.85
C SER A 28 13.40 7.01 2.69
N SER A 29 14.52 7.00 3.42
CA SER A 29 14.84 5.91 4.35
C SER A 29 13.86 5.87 5.52
N LEU A 30 13.50 7.04 6.07
CA LEU A 30 12.54 7.14 7.16
C LEU A 30 11.13 6.75 6.74
N GLU A 31 10.69 7.16 5.54
CA GLU A 31 9.40 6.76 4.95
C GLU A 31 9.31 5.23 4.82
N LYS A 32 10.37 4.57 4.33
CA LYS A 32 10.41 3.10 4.25
C LYS A 32 10.30 2.43 5.62
N SER A 33 10.97 2.99 6.62
CA SER A 33 10.90 2.49 8.00
C SER A 33 9.51 2.70 8.59
N TYR A 34 8.94 3.89 8.41
CA TYR A 34 7.59 4.24 8.84
C TYR A 34 6.55 3.31 8.20
N ASP A 35 6.62 3.10 6.89
CA ASP A 35 5.75 2.17 6.18
C ASP A 35 5.89 0.75 6.73
N ALA A 36 7.12 0.28 6.97
CA ALA A 36 7.34 -1.03 7.59
C ALA A 36 6.68 -1.12 8.98
N HIS A 37 6.87 -0.10 9.84
CA HIS A 37 6.30 -0.04 11.19
C HIS A 37 4.78 0.08 11.20
N VAL A 38 4.17 0.96 10.38
CA VAL A 38 2.71 1.06 10.23
C VAL A 38 2.15 -0.25 9.72
N SER A 39 2.85 -0.91 8.82
CA SER A 39 2.44 -2.20 8.31
C SER A 39 2.42 -3.26 9.43
N VAL A 40 3.41 -3.28 10.32
CA VAL A 40 3.46 -4.18 11.49
C VAL A 40 2.39 -3.87 12.53
N LEU A 41 2.08 -2.58 12.74
CA LEU A 41 1.05 -2.13 13.68
C LEU A 41 -0.37 -2.18 13.11
N SER A 42 -0.51 -2.49 11.82
CA SER A 42 -1.80 -2.58 11.16
C SER A 42 -2.68 -3.64 11.87
N PRO A 43 -3.88 -3.26 12.36
CA PRO A 43 -4.79 -4.16 13.07
C PRO A 43 -5.06 -5.46 12.31
N ILE A 44 -4.97 -5.42 10.98
CA ILE A 44 -5.26 -6.56 10.13
C ILE A 44 -4.25 -7.71 10.24
N ARG A 45 -3.01 -7.43 10.64
CA ARG A 45 -1.98 -8.46 10.84
C ARG A 45 -2.09 -9.14 12.20
N ARG A 46 -2.95 -8.63 13.08
CA ARG A 46 -3.26 -9.25 14.37
C ARG A 46 -4.37 -10.28 14.27
N LEU A 47 -5.10 -10.31 13.14
CA LEU A 47 -6.04 -11.38 12.87
C LEU A 47 -5.29 -12.63 12.36
N PRO A 48 -5.63 -13.82 12.86
CA PRO A 48 -5.28 -15.08 12.21
C PRO A 48 -5.72 -15.07 10.74
N ASN A 49 -4.92 -15.70 9.88
CA ASN A 49 -5.20 -15.78 8.45
C ASN A 49 -6.54 -16.47 8.17
N GLU A 50 -6.91 -17.44 9.01
CA GLU A 50 -8.15 -18.19 8.93
C GLU A 50 -9.36 -17.26 9.12
N LEU A 51 -9.33 -16.39 10.14
CA LEU A 51 -10.40 -15.41 10.36
C LEU A 51 -10.47 -14.39 9.23
N LEU A 52 -9.32 -14.00 8.66
CA LEU A 52 -9.30 -13.11 7.51
C LEU A 52 -9.95 -13.76 6.27
N SER A 53 -9.66 -15.05 6.03
CA SER A 53 -10.29 -15.83 4.96
C SER A 53 -11.80 -16.00 5.18
N GLU A 54 -12.22 -16.22 6.43
CA GLU A 54 -13.63 -16.32 6.80
C GLU A 54 -14.34 -14.98 6.56
N ILE A 55 -13.72 -13.85 6.87
CA ILE A 55 -14.28 -12.52 6.58
C ILE A 55 -14.44 -12.32 5.06
N PHE A 56 -13.45 -12.69 4.26
CA PHE A 56 -13.53 -12.61 2.80
C PHE A 56 -14.69 -13.46 2.26
N LEU A 57 -14.86 -14.68 2.78
CA LEU A 57 -15.94 -15.60 2.39
C LEU A 57 -17.31 -15.17 2.92
N SER A 58 -17.37 -14.58 4.13
CA SER A 58 -18.62 -14.15 4.78
C SER A 58 -19.18 -12.86 4.17
N ARG A 59 -18.35 -12.04 3.51
CA ARG A 59 -18.74 -10.73 2.98
C ARG A 59 -19.21 -10.73 1.52
N GLY A 60 -19.20 -11.87 0.84
CA GLY A 60 -19.71 -11.97 -0.53
C GLY A 60 -21.21 -11.64 -0.69
N HIS A 61 -22.00 -11.67 0.40
CA HIS A 61 -23.45 -11.51 0.32
C HIS A 61 -23.98 -10.14 0.76
N ASP A 62 -23.54 -9.57 1.89
CA ASP A 62 -24.31 -8.49 2.55
C ASP A 62 -23.64 -7.11 2.66
N ILE A 63 -22.35 -6.97 2.37
CA ILE A 63 -21.62 -5.73 2.74
C ILE A 63 -21.15 -4.89 1.54
N LEU A 64 -21.18 -5.45 0.33
CA LEU A 64 -20.76 -4.72 -0.88
C LEU A 64 -21.94 -4.23 -1.74
N PHE A 65 -23.15 -4.74 -1.53
CA PHE A 65 -24.32 -4.37 -2.35
C PHE A 65 -25.57 -4.19 -1.48
N PRO A 66 -26.11 -2.97 -1.34
CA PRO A 66 -27.50 -2.79 -0.92
C PRO A 66 -28.40 -3.58 -1.88
N ALA A 67 -29.34 -4.34 -1.31
CA ALA A 67 -30.08 -5.45 -1.91
C ALA A 67 -30.99 -5.18 -3.13
N GLU A 68 -30.65 -4.28 -4.06
CA GLU A 68 -31.54 -3.90 -5.17
C GLU A 68 -31.03 -4.22 -6.58
N THR A 69 -29.82 -4.72 -6.75
CA THR A 69 -29.33 -5.11 -8.08
C THR A 69 -28.66 -6.46 -8.02
N LEU A 70 -29.40 -7.49 -8.43
CA LEU A 70 -28.90 -8.85 -8.59
C LEU A 70 -28.55 -9.12 -10.07
N PRO A 71 -27.36 -8.79 -10.57
CA PRO A 71 -26.81 -9.49 -11.72
C PRO A 71 -26.15 -10.79 -11.23
N SER A 72 -26.33 -11.86 -12.01
CA SER A 72 -25.71 -13.19 -11.89
C SER A 72 -24.65 -13.34 -10.79
N LEU A 73 -24.96 -14.17 -9.78
CA LEU A 73 -24.09 -14.54 -8.64
C LEU A 73 -22.66 -14.96 -9.05
N THR A 74 -22.45 -15.36 -10.30
CA THR A 74 -21.14 -15.74 -10.84
C THR A 74 -20.18 -14.57 -11.05
N ASN A 75 -20.67 -13.35 -11.34
CA ASN A 75 -19.79 -12.20 -11.63
C ASN A 75 -19.38 -11.44 -10.35
N LEU A 76 -20.18 -11.53 -9.29
CA LEU A 76 -19.96 -10.79 -8.04
C LEU A 76 -18.81 -11.36 -7.20
N TYR A 77 -18.60 -12.68 -7.27
CA TYR A 77 -17.50 -13.35 -6.56
C TYR A 77 -16.14 -12.96 -7.17
N ASP A 78 -16.06 -12.91 -8.49
CA ASP A 78 -14.85 -12.55 -9.23
C ASP A 78 -14.48 -11.08 -8.95
N ASP A 79 -15.43 -10.15 -9.08
CA ASP A 79 -15.22 -8.72 -8.78
C ASP A 79 -14.80 -8.46 -7.32
N SER A 80 -15.36 -9.19 -6.36
CA SER A 80 -14.99 -9.09 -4.94
C SER A 80 -13.56 -9.57 -4.68
N LEU A 81 -13.14 -10.64 -5.37
CA LEU A 81 -11.78 -11.16 -5.27
C LEU A 81 -10.76 -10.15 -5.79
N TRP A 82 -11.05 -9.49 -6.93
CA TRP A 82 -10.18 -8.46 -7.50
C TRP A 82 -9.94 -7.31 -6.51
N LEU A 83 -10.97 -6.89 -5.78
CA LEU A 83 -10.83 -5.85 -4.74
C LEU A 83 -9.92 -6.32 -3.60
N ILE A 84 -10.10 -7.55 -3.12
CA ILE A 84 -9.28 -8.14 -2.04
C ILE A 84 -7.80 -8.25 -2.46
N LEU A 85 -7.54 -8.66 -3.71
CA LEU A 85 -6.20 -8.81 -4.26
C LEU A 85 -5.45 -7.47 -4.41
N GLN A 86 -6.15 -6.34 -4.39
CA GLN A 86 -5.54 -5.00 -4.52
C GLN A 86 -5.18 -4.33 -3.19
N VAL A 87 -5.69 -4.80 -2.05
CA VAL A 87 -5.52 -4.12 -0.75
C VAL A 87 -4.08 -4.16 -0.24
N CYS A 88 -3.50 -5.35 -0.05
CA CYS A 88 -2.12 -5.49 0.40
C CYS A 88 -1.54 -6.88 0.09
N ALA A 89 -0.22 -7.03 0.24
CA ALA A 89 0.47 -8.30 -0.01
C ALA A 89 -0.05 -9.46 0.87
N LEU A 90 -0.43 -9.19 2.12
CA LEU A 90 -0.97 -10.20 3.03
C LEU A 90 -2.34 -10.71 2.56
N TRP A 91 -3.26 -9.80 2.24
CA TRP A 91 -4.58 -10.15 1.72
C TRP A 91 -4.49 -10.94 0.42
N ARG A 92 -3.60 -10.50 -0.48
CA ARG A 92 -3.33 -11.21 -1.72
C ARG A 92 -2.82 -12.62 -1.45
N SER A 93 -1.85 -12.77 -0.55
CA SER A 93 -1.33 -14.08 -0.18
C SER A 93 -2.43 -15.01 0.33
N ILE A 94 -3.30 -14.51 1.22
CA ILE A 94 -4.38 -15.30 1.83
C ILE A 94 -5.46 -15.68 0.82
N ALA A 95 -5.86 -14.74 -0.05
CA ALA A 95 -6.84 -14.99 -1.10
C ALA A 95 -6.32 -16.01 -2.12
N LEU A 96 -5.06 -15.89 -2.56
CA LEU A 96 -4.47 -16.86 -3.49
C LEU A 96 -4.29 -18.24 -2.85
N SER A 97 -4.08 -18.33 -1.53
CA SER A 97 -3.87 -19.61 -0.83
C SER A 97 -5.16 -20.29 -0.35
N THR A 98 -6.32 -19.67 -0.53
CA THR A 98 -7.60 -20.20 -0.05
C THR A 98 -8.36 -20.82 -1.23
N PRO A 99 -8.48 -22.16 -1.33
CA PRO A 99 -9.06 -22.83 -2.49
C PRO A 99 -10.55 -22.49 -2.73
N LEU A 100 -11.27 -22.05 -1.70
CA LEU A 100 -12.68 -21.67 -1.78
C LEU A 100 -12.96 -20.44 -2.66
N PHE A 101 -11.92 -19.73 -3.10
CA PHE A 101 -12.04 -18.56 -3.98
C PHE A 101 -11.93 -18.87 -5.48
N TRP A 102 -11.62 -20.11 -5.87
CA TRP A 102 -11.41 -20.55 -7.26
C TRP A 102 -12.30 -21.75 -7.58
#